data_AF-A0A8R1XWT2-F1
#
_entry.id   AF-A0A8R1XWT2-F1
#
_cell.length_a   1.000
_cell.length_b   1.000
_cell.length_c   1.000
_cell.angle_alpha   90.00
_cell.angle_beta   90.00
_cell.angle_gamma   90.00
#
_symmetry.space_group_name_H-M   'P 1'
#
loop_
_entity.id
_entity.type
_entity.pdbx_description
1 polymer ?
#
loop_
_entity_poly.entity_id
_entity_poly.type
_entity_poly.pdbx_seq_one_letter_code
_entity_poly.pdbx_strand_id
1 'polypeptide(L)'
;MILDFGDINHCADVAAFDFDGTVVVTKSGKTFPENEYDWKFFCDSVPQTLTEIVGRNFKVVIFTNQRSIQTGSQDRDAFCRKMEKVCQQINLPIQVFVSLGTLRYRKPYIGMWNYFENHGNGGISINRQLSFYVGDAAGRIQTNIRGKKDHSAADRLFALNFGIKFFTPEQYFLKQMEVEDYTLPSFSPSSLLDEKISLFEPGDGLEVLIFVGYPGCGKSSLARKLATEHGYGIVSRDTLKTWQKCVENAKIFLKREQSIIVDNTNVDRESRKRYINLAKSFEATLRCFLFNCTLEQAAHNCKYRVIVDTDEKHIEIGRMVLNGYKKKFEEPKLSEGFSSIVKVNFIPEFDCHEQEVIYRMYLCDS
;
A
#
# COMPACT_ATOMS: atom_id res chain seq x y z
N MET A 1 6.93 8.15 -15.73
CA MET A 1 7.35 9.18 -16.71
C MET A 1 8.49 9.96 -16.09
N ILE A 2 9.47 10.37 -16.89
CA ILE A 2 10.66 11.11 -16.44
C ILE A 2 10.77 12.37 -17.31
N LEU A 3 11.04 13.52 -16.69
CA LEU A 3 11.28 14.79 -17.37
C LEU A 3 12.59 15.37 -16.83
N ASP A 4 13.49 15.72 -17.73
CA ASP A 4 14.79 16.33 -17.40
C ASP A 4 14.79 17.79 -17.85
N PHE A 5 15.17 18.70 -16.95
CA PHE A 5 15.27 20.13 -17.22
C PHE A 5 16.69 20.61 -16.93
N GLY A 6 17.34 21.25 -17.91
CA GLY A 6 18.74 21.68 -17.83
C GLY A 6 19.75 20.53 -17.93
N ASP A 7 21.03 20.85 -17.75
CA ASP A 7 22.12 19.86 -17.77
C ASP A 7 22.15 19.08 -16.46
N ILE A 8 21.58 17.87 -16.46
CA ILE A 8 21.46 17.04 -15.27
C ILE A 8 22.84 16.66 -14.71
N ASN A 9 23.11 17.15 -13.51
CA ASN A 9 24.27 16.74 -12.72
C ASN A 9 23.95 15.48 -11.88
N HIS A 10 24.96 14.64 -11.70
CA HIS A 10 24.91 13.47 -10.83
C HIS A 10 25.79 13.72 -9.60
N CYS A 11 25.27 13.43 -8.41
CA CYS A 11 26.04 13.57 -7.16
C CYS A 11 25.48 12.64 -6.08
N ALA A 12 26.25 12.45 -5.02
CA ALA A 12 25.88 11.58 -3.90
C ALA A 12 24.79 12.23 -3.02
N ASP A 13 24.81 13.55 -2.84
CA ASP A 13 23.87 14.25 -1.97
C ASP A 13 22.63 14.69 -2.77
N VAL A 14 21.45 14.24 -2.34
CA VAL A 14 20.20 14.45 -3.07
C VAL A 14 19.21 15.26 -2.23
N ALA A 15 18.72 16.35 -2.83
CA ALA A 15 17.62 17.14 -2.31
C ALA A 15 16.37 16.76 -3.10
N ALA A 16 15.53 15.92 -2.50
CA ALA A 16 14.32 15.40 -3.13
C ALA A 16 13.08 16.17 -2.66
N PHE A 17 12.14 16.39 -3.57
CA PHE A 17 10.93 17.17 -3.31
C PHE A 17 9.69 16.49 -3.88
N ASP A 18 8.56 16.57 -3.19
CA ASP A 18 7.26 16.50 -3.86
C ASP A 18 7.02 17.78 -4.70
N PHE A 19 6.04 17.74 -5.59
CA PHE A 19 5.71 18.87 -6.44
C PHE A 19 4.50 19.70 -5.94
N ASP A 20 3.28 19.16 -6.05
CA ASP A 20 2.03 19.87 -5.77
C ASP A 20 1.80 19.93 -4.26
N GLY A 21 1.70 21.14 -3.70
CA GLY A 21 1.65 21.36 -2.25
C GLY A 21 3.02 21.63 -1.62
N THR A 22 4.10 21.37 -2.36
CA THR A 22 5.49 21.44 -1.86
C THR A 22 6.34 22.49 -2.58
N VAL A 23 6.62 22.30 -3.88
CA VAL A 23 7.34 23.30 -4.68
C VAL A 23 6.38 24.38 -5.15
N VAL A 24 5.16 23.97 -5.53
CA VAL A 24 4.10 24.88 -5.99
C VAL A 24 2.80 24.62 -5.23
N VAL A 25 1.98 25.66 -5.15
CA VAL A 25 0.57 25.60 -4.69
C VAL A 25 -0.33 26.24 -5.74
N THR A 26 -1.64 26.03 -5.65
CA THR A 26 -2.59 26.73 -6.53
C THR A 26 -2.57 28.23 -6.28
N LYS A 27 -2.63 29.02 -7.35
CA LYS A 27 -2.70 30.47 -7.25
C LYS A 27 -4.10 30.91 -6.80
N SER A 28 -5.11 30.17 -7.24
CA SER A 28 -6.53 30.34 -6.89
C SER A 28 -6.85 30.03 -5.41
N GLY A 29 -5.98 29.29 -4.71
CA GLY A 29 -6.24 28.80 -3.36
C GLY A 29 -7.19 27.58 -3.29
N LYS A 30 -7.62 27.06 -4.45
CA LYS A 30 -8.40 25.81 -4.52
C LYS A 30 -7.52 24.59 -4.25
N THR A 31 -8.12 23.49 -3.79
CA THR A 31 -7.39 22.22 -3.59
C THR A 31 -6.82 21.66 -4.90
N PHE A 32 -7.50 21.89 -6.03
CA PHE A 32 -7.08 21.43 -7.35
C PHE A 32 -6.91 22.64 -8.29
N PRO A 33 -5.90 22.62 -9.18
CA PRO A 33 -5.67 23.70 -10.12
C PRO A 33 -6.81 23.79 -11.16
N GLU A 34 -7.19 25.01 -11.53
CA GLU A 34 -8.21 25.24 -12.56
C GLU A 34 -7.71 24.93 -13.98
N ASN A 35 -6.42 25.14 -14.23
CA ASN A 35 -5.72 24.88 -15.50
C ASN A 35 -4.19 24.84 -15.25
N GLU A 36 -3.38 24.65 -16.30
CA GLU A 36 -1.92 24.57 -16.21
C GLU A 36 -1.23 25.87 -15.74
N TYR A 37 -1.94 26.99 -15.72
CA TYR A 37 -1.42 28.29 -15.27
C TYR A 37 -1.81 28.60 -13.81
N ASP A 38 -2.69 27.81 -13.20
CA ASP A 38 -3.13 27.99 -11.80
C ASP A 38 -2.10 27.43 -10.81
N TRP A 39 -0.93 28.08 -10.76
CA TRP A 39 0.10 27.78 -9.79
C TRP A 39 0.90 29.02 -9.41
N LYS A 40 1.50 28.95 -8.22
CA LYS A 40 2.55 29.84 -7.72
C LYS A 40 3.53 29.02 -6.89
N PHE A 41 4.73 29.53 -6.66
CA PHE A 41 5.64 28.89 -5.70
C PHE A 41 4.99 28.82 -4.31
N PHE A 42 5.30 27.75 -3.56
CA PHE A 42 4.81 27.58 -2.19
C PHE A 42 5.07 28.81 -1.32
N CYS A 43 6.28 29.40 -1.45
CA CYS A 43 6.62 30.73 -0.95
C CYS A 43 7.70 31.38 -1.82
N ASP A 44 7.90 32.68 -1.66
CA ASP A 44 8.83 33.47 -2.50
C ASP A 44 10.28 32.98 -2.44
N SER A 45 10.68 32.36 -1.32
CA SER A 45 12.02 31.83 -1.11
C SER A 45 12.31 30.51 -1.81
N VAL A 46 11.33 29.84 -2.46
CA VAL A 46 11.53 28.51 -3.06
C VAL A 46 12.66 28.51 -4.12
N PRO A 47 12.66 29.38 -5.15
CA PRO A 47 13.72 29.37 -6.17
C PRO A 47 15.11 29.68 -5.58
N GLN A 48 15.18 30.64 -4.66
CA GLN A 48 16.42 31.00 -3.98
C GLN A 48 16.95 29.83 -3.15
N THR A 49 16.08 29.18 -2.38
CA THR A 49 16.46 28.04 -1.52
C THR A 49 16.98 26.88 -2.36
N LEU A 50 16.34 26.56 -3.49
CA LEU A 50 16.82 25.54 -4.42
C LEU A 50 18.18 25.91 -5.04
N THR A 51 18.38 27.18 -5.37
CA THR A 51 19.66 27.69 -5.91
C THR A 51 20.80 27.52 -4.89
N GLU A 52 20.54 27.86 -3.63
CA GLU A 52 21.52 27.71 -2.53
C GLU A 52 21.92 26.23 -2.31
N ILE A 53 20.98 25.30 -2.49
CA ILE A 53 21.23 23.86 -2.34
C ILE A 53 22.08 23.31 -3.48
N VAL A 54 21.81 23.72 -4.72
CA VAL A 54 22.67 23.35 -5.87
C VAL A 54 24.08 23.91 -5.67
N GLY A 55 24.22 25.12 -5.14
CA GLY A 55 25.52 25.69 -4.75
C GLY A 55 26.27 24.90 -3.66
N ARG A 56 25.58 24.01 -2.92
CA ARG A 56 26.16 23.08 -1.95
C ARG A 56 26.38 21.67 -2.52
N ASN A 57 26.37 21.52 -3.85
CA ASN A 57 26.58 20.25 -4.57
C ASN A 57 25.49 19.19 -4.35
N PHE A 58 24.25 19.61 -4.12
CA PHE A 58 23.11 18.69 -4.11
C PHE A 58 22.46 18.59 -5.49
N LYS A 59 22.00 17.38 -5.83
CA LYS A 59 21.13 17.14 -6.98
C LYS A 59 19.69 17.37 -6.56
N VAL A 60 18.98 18.19 -7.32
CA VAL A 60 17.55 18.42 -7.11
C VAL A 60 16.74 17.40 -7.91
N VAL A 61 15.89 16.66 -7.22
CA VAL A 61 15.00 15.64 -7.82
C VAL A 61 13.58 15.85 -7.33
N ILE A 62 12.60 15.74 -8.23
CA ILE A 62 11.19 15.83 -7.89
C ILE A 62 10.52 14.46 -8.05
N PHE A 63 9.73 14.03 -7.07
CA PHE A 63 8.97 12.79 -7.10
C PHE A 63 7.49 13.07 -6.87
N THR A 64 6.65 12.82 -7.87
CA THR A 64 5.23 13.20 -7.80
C THR A 64 4.26 12.09 -8.22
N ASN A 65 3.15 11.99 -7.49
CA ASN A 65 2.09 11.00 -7.68
C ASN A 65 0.94 11.58 -8.53
N GLN A 66 0.94 11.39 -9.85
CA GLN A 66 -0.01 11.99 -10.81
C GLN A 66 -1.01 10.97 -11.39
N ARG A 67 -1.80 10.32 -10.52
CA ARG A 67 -2.78 9.29 -10.92
C ARG A 67 -3.85 9.84 -11.87
N SER A 68 -4.21 11.11 -11.71
CA SER A 68 -5.19 11.84 -12.52
C SER A 68 -4.86 11.86 -14.01
N ILE A 69 -3.58 11.76 -14.38
CA ILE A 69 -3.15 11.67 -15.78
C ILE A 69 -3.57 10.32 -16.38
N GLN A 70 -3.37 9.20 -15.66
CA GLN A 70 -3.78 7.89 -16.16
C GLN A 70 -5.31 7.74 -16.21
N THR A 71 -6.05 8.37 -15.30
CA THR A 71 -7.52 8.34 -15.33
C THR A 71 -8.13 9.29 -16.36
N GLY A 72 -7.32 10.10 -17.06
CA GLY A 72 -7.77 11.09 -18.03
C GLY A 72 -8.43 12.33 -17.40
N SER A 73 -8.38 12.47 -16.08
CA SER A 73 -8.94 13.64 -15.36
C SER A 73 -8.03 14.86 -15.42
N GLN A 74 -6.75 14.65 -15.75
CA GLN A 74 -5.75 15.70 -15.96
C GLN A 74 -5.07 15.46 -17.30
N ASP A 75 -4.97 16.52 -18.11
CA ASP A 75 -4.27 16.46 -19.38
C ASP A 75 -2.75 16.32 -19.17
N ARG A 76 -2.15 15.36 -19.87
CA ARG A 76 -0.72 15.06 -19.76
C ARG A 76 0.13 16.20 -20.29
N ASP A 77 -0.26 16.79 -21.42
CA ASP A 77 0.54 17.83 -22.07
C ASP A 77 0.46 19.15 -21.27
N ALA A 78 -0.71 19.46 -20.71
CA ALA A 78 -0.90 20.56 -19.76
C ALA A 78 -0.03 20.40 -18.52
N PHE A 79 0.07 19.19 -17.95
CA PHE A 79 0.98 18.91 -16.85
C PHE A 79 2.46 19.12 -17.26
N CYS A 80 2.87 18.63 -18.43
CA CYS A 80 4.23 18.83 -18.93
C CYS A 80 4.55 20.33 -19.13
N ARG A 81 3.62 21.11 -19.70
CA ARG A 81 3.78 22.57 -19.83
C ARG A 81 3.89 23.27 -18.47
N LYS A 82 3.11 22.84 -17.47
CA LYS A 82 3.24 23.33 -16.08
C LYS A 82 4.64 23.04 -15.53
N MET A 83 5.12 21.79 -15.65
CA MET A 83 6.47 21.41 -15.20
C MET A 83 7.54 22.29 -15.85
N GLU A 84 7.48 22.45 -17.17
CA GLU A 84 8.44 23.24 -17.93
C GLU A 84 8.48 24.69 -17.46
N LYS A 85 7.32 25.34 -17.29
CA LYS A 85 7.26 26.73 -16.82
C LYS A 85 7.79 26.90 -15.40
N VAL A 86 7.50 25.97 -14.50
CA VAL A 86 8.02 26.01 -13.13
C VAL A 86 9.55 25.82 -13.12
N CYS A 87 10.06 24.81 -13.82
CA CYS A 87 11.49 24.54 -13.87
C CYS A 87 12.26 25.65 -14.60
N GLN A 88 11.67 26.27 -15.62
CA GLN A 88 12.22 27.46 -16.28
C GLN A 88 12.36 28.65 -15.33
N GLN A 89 11.39 28.86 -14.43
CA GLN A 89 11.47 29.94 -13.43
C GLN A 89 12.45 29.65 -12.30
N ILE A 90 12.63 28.37 -11.93
CA ILE A 90 13.67 27.98 -10.96
C ILE A 90 15.08 28.09 -11.59
N ASN A 91 15.20 27.78 -12.89
CA ASN A 91 16.42 27.88 -13.68
C ASN A 91 17.61 27.08 -13.11
N LEU A 92 17.36 25.81 -12.76
CA LEU A 92 18.36 24.87 -12.25
C LEU A 92 18.21 23.50 -12.94
N PRO A 93 19.26 22.66 -12.95
CA PRO A 93 19.14 21.26 -13.32
C PRO A 93 18.19 20.49 -12.40
N ILE A 94 17.07 20.02 -12.93
CA ILE A 94 16.04 19.29 -12.17
C ILE A 94 15.60 18.06 -12.95
N GLN A 95 15.62 16.90 -12.29
CA GLN A 95 15.05 15.66 -12.80
C GLN A 95 13.73 15.36 -12.10
N VAL A 96 12.67 15.07 -12.86
CA VAL A 96 11.31 14.86 -12.35
C VAL A 96 10.86 13.43 -12.64
N PHE A 97 10.52 12.68 -11.60
CA PHE A 97 9.92 11.35 -11.68
C PHE A 97 8.42 11.42 -11.36
N VAL A 98 7.62 10.94 -12.30
CA VAL A 98 6.17 11.03 -12.26
C VAL A 98 5.54 9.64 -12.28
N SER A 99 4.85 9.30 -11.20
CA SER A 99 4.05 8.09 -11.08
C SER A 99 2.66 8.30 -11.64
N LEU A 100 2.35 7.65 -12.76
CA LEU A 100 1.05 7.81 -13.44
C LEU A 100 -0.06 6.94 -12.85
N GLY A 101 0.27 5.91 -12.06
CA GLY A 101 -0.74 5.15 -11.29
C GLY A 101 -0.44 3.68 -11.02
N THR A 102 0.65 3.12 -11.57
CA THR A 102 1.16 1.81 -11.13
C THR A 102 1.64 1.88 -9.68
N LEU A 103 1.22 0.95 -8.83
CA LEU A 103 1.66 0.89 -7.43
C LEU A 103 3.19 0.78 -7.29
N ARG A 104 3.87 0.12 -8.24
CA ARG A 104 5.33 -0.02 -8.28
C ARG A 104 6.09 1.31 -8.23
N TYR A 105 5.52 2.39 -8.75
CA TYR A 105 6.17 3.71 -8.75
C TYR A 105 5.44 4.71 -7.86
N ARG A 106 4.40 4.30 -7.13
CA ARG A 106 3.57 5.24 -6.37
C ARG A 106 4.08 5.36 -4.93
N LYS A 107 4.37 6.59 -4.47
CA LYS A 107 4.63 6.87 -3.05
C LYS A 107 3.44 6.36 -2.21
N PRO A 108 3.65 5.73 -1.04
CA PRO A 108 4.91 5.67 -0.28
C PRO A 108 5.89 4.56 -0.70
N TYR A 109 5.54 3.69 -1.66
CA TYR A 109 6.50 2.69 -2.15
C TYR A 109 7.63 3.35 -2.94
N ILE A 110 8.83 2.78 -2.85
CA ILE A 110 10.09 3.45 -3.22
C ILE A 110 10.52 3.23 -4.68
N GLY A 111 9.68 2.65 -5.54
CA GLY A 111 10.14 2.28 -6.88
C GLY A 111 10.55 3.46 -7.77
N MET A 112 10.01 4.67 -7.59
CA MET A 112 10.57 5.85 -8.29
C MET A 112 11.99 6.16 -7.83
N TRP A 113 12.23 6.08 -6.52
CA TRP A 113 13.56 6.25 -5.93
C TRP A 113 14.53 5.18 -6.43
N ASN A 114 14.14 3.91 -6.40
CA ASN A 114 14.99 2.83 -6.90
C ASN A 114 15.33 3.01 -8.39
N TYR A 115 14.36 3.47 -9.19
CA TYR A 115 14.64 3.78 -10.59
C TYR A 115 15.65 4.93 -10.72
N PHE A 116 15.46 6.01 -9.95
CA PHE A 116 16.38 7.13 -9.90
C PHE A 116 17.80 6.71 -9.48
N GLU A 117 17.95 5.96 -8.41
CA GLU A 117 19.25 5.50 -7.90
C GLU A 117 19.96 4.62 -8.94
N ASN A 118 19.23 3.72 -9.60
CA ASN A 118 19.81 2.78 -10.56
C ASN A 118 20.06 3.38 -11.95
N HIS A 119 19.29 4.39 -12.39
CA HIS A 119 19.31 4.87 -13.77
C HIS A 119 19.38 6.40 -13.92
N GLY A 120 18.95 7.15 -12.91
CA GLY A 120 18.90 8.62 -12.94
C GLY A 120 20.10 9.31 -12.28
N ASN A 121 20.99 8.57 -11.60
CA ASN A 121 22.12 9.14 -10.88
C ASN A 121 23.51 8.76 -11.42
N GLY A 122 23.60 8.34 -12.68
CA GLY A 122 24.90 8.11 -13.34
C GLY A 122 25.80 7.07 -12.66
N GLY A 123 25.22 6.14 -11.89
CA GLY A 123 25.96 5.14 -11.11
C GLY A 123 26.59 5.66 -9.81
N ILE A 124 26.35 6.92 -9.43
CA ILE A 124 26.82 7.48 -8.16
C ILE A 124 25.89 7.04 -7.03
N SER A 125 26.46 6.32 -6.05
CA SER A 125 25.75 5.91 -4.84
C SER A 125 25.29 7.12 -4.03
N ILE A 126 24.05 7.07 -3.55
CA ILE A 126 23.43 8.18 -2.81
C ILE A 126 23.86 8.14 -1.34
N ASN A 127 24.28 9.29 -0.83
CA ASN A 127 24.57 9.51 0.58
C ASN A 127 23.25 9.76 1.33
N ARG A 128 22.70 8.71 1.95
CA ARG A 128 21.41 8.77 2.66
C ARG A 128 21.44 9.67 3.90
N GLN A 129 22.60 9.86 4.51
CA GLN A 129 22.76 10.66 5.74
C GLN A 129 22.65 12.17 5.47
N LEU A 130 23.13 12.64 4.31
CA LEU A 130 23.03 14.05 3.92
C LEU A 130 21.82 14.33 3.03
N SER A 131 21.32 13.33 2.32
CA SER A 131 20.13 13.47 1.48
C SER A 131 18.86 13.67 2.32
N PHE A 132 17.90 14.39 1.76
CA PHE A 132 16.62 14.64 2.41
C PHE A 132 15.47 14.71 1.39
N TYR A 133 14.26 14.47 1.89
CA TYR A 133 13.01 14.59 1.13
C TYR A 133 12.10 15.65 1.77
N VAL A 134 11.53 16.52 0.95
CA VAL A 134 10.56 17.53 1.36
C VAL A 134 9.20 17.21 0.74
N GLY A 135 8.13 17.16 1.53
CA GLY A 135 6.79 16.89 1.00
C GLY A 135 5.64 17.28 1.93
N ASP A 136 4.48 17.62 1.35
CA ASP A 136 3.32 18.12 2.07
C ASP A 136 2.45 16.99 2.65
N ALA A 137 2.47 15.80 2.04
CA ALA A 137 1.75 14.62 2.50
C ALA A 137 2.45 13.98 3.70
N ALA A 138 2.48 14.70 4.82
CA ALA A 138 3.29 14.42 5.99
C ALA A 138 2.52 13.76 7.14
N GLY A 139 1.23 13.44 6.94
CA GLY A 139 0.39 12.78 7.95
C GLY A 139 0.09 13.66 9.17
N ARG A 140 0.22 14.98 9.04
CA ARG A 140 0.02 15.93 10.15
C ARG A 140 -1.44 15.96 10.58
N ILE A 141 -1.68 16.08 11.89
CA ILE A 141 -3.03 16.16 12.46
C ILE A 141 -3.53 17.61 12.53
N GLN A 142 -4.83 17.77 12.75
CA GLN A 142 -5.41 19.09 12.99
C GLN A 142 -5.04 19.55 14.41
N THR A 143 -4.48 20.74 14.53
CA THR A 143 -4.09 21.39 15.78
C THR A 143 -4.49 22.87 15.74
N ASN A 144 -4.19 23.63 16.79
CA ASN A 144 -4.42 25.08 16.80
C ASN A 144 -3.53 25.82 15.77
N ILE A 145 -2.35 25.27 15.45
CA ILE A 145 -1.45 25.82 14.43
C ILE A 145 -1.86 25.33 13.04
N ARG A 146 -2.18 24.03 12.90
CA ARG A 146 -2.63 23.42 11.65
C ARG A 146 -4.15 23.28 11.62
N GLY A 147 -4.81 24.22 10.96
CA GLY A 147 -6.28 24.24 10.86
C GLY A 147 -6.92 23.02 10.19
N LYS A 148 -6.17 22.16 9.49
CA LYS A 148 -6.68 20.95 8.84
C LYS A 148 -5.62 19.85 8.80
N LYS A 149 -6.02 18.61 9.12
CA LYS A 149 -5.16 17.42 8.94
C LYS A 149 -4.74 17.22 7.48
N ASP A 150 -3.56 16.65 7.27
CA ASP A 150 -3.08 16.27 5.94
C ASP A 150 -3.97 15.18 5.33
N HIS A 151 -4.00 15.14 4.01
CA HIS A 151 -4.80 14.18 3.26
C HIS A 151 -4.19 12.76 3.25
N SER A 152 -2.87 12.65 3.41
CA SER A 152 -2.12 11.39 3.49
C SER A 152 -0.77 11.60 4.21
N ALA A 153 -0.09 10.50 4.51
CA ALA A 153 1.30 10.49 5.00
C ALA A 153 2.30 10.02 3.94
N ALA A 154 1.91 10.01 2.65
CA ALA A 154 2.65 9.34 1.58
C ALA A 154 4.10 9.83 1.44
N ASP A 155 4.37 11.12 1.65
CA ASP A 155 5.70 11.71 1.51
C ASP A 155 6.60 11.36 2.69
N ARG A 156 6.07 11.44 3.91
CA ARG A 156 6.82 11.04 5.12
C ARG A 156 7.16 9.57 5.06
N LEU A 157 6.18 8.74 4.71
CA LEU A 157 6.36 7.28 4.61
C LEU A 157 7.28 6.91 3.46
N PHE A 158 7.25 7.64 2.34
CA PHE A 158 8.23 7.49 1.27
C PHE A 158 9.64 7.69 1.84
N ALA A 159 9.94 8.85 2.44
CA ALA A 159 11.24 9.14 3.06
C ALA A 159 11.68 8.08 4.10
N LEU A 160 10.76 7.61 4.94
CA LEU A 160 11.02 6.56 5.93
C LEU A 160 11.37 5.22 5.26
N ASN A 161 10.65 4.82 4.21
CA ASN A 161 10.84 3.52 3.56
C ASN A 161 12.21 3.35 2.90
N PHE A 162 12.84 4.44 2.45
CA PHE A 162 14.20 4.39 1.93
C PHE A 162 15.25 5.01 2.88
N GLY A 163 14.84 5.47 4.06
CA GLY A 163 15.75 5.82 5.15
C GLY A 163 16.56 7.10 4.96
N ILE A 164 15.91 8.18 4.50
CA ILE A 164 16.51 9.53 4.52
C ILE A 164 15.71 10.51 5.37
N LYS A 165 16.30 11.68 5.66
CA LYS A 165 15.65 12.70 6.46
C LYS A 165 14.42 13.27 5.74
N PHE A 166 13.34 13.48 6.49
CA PHE A 166 12.11 14.09 5.99
C PHE A 166 11.91 15.50 6.55
N PHE A 167 11.41 16.42 5.72
CA PHE A 167 10.95 17.75 6.11
C PHE A 167 9.60 18.07 5.48
N THR A 168 8.81 18.91 6.15
CA THR A 168 7.66 19.55 5.52
C THR A 168 8.08 20.80 4.73
N PRO A 169 7.26 21.29 3.77
CA PRO A 169 7.54 22.54 3.06
C PRO A 169 7.71 23.73 4.00
N GLU A 170 6.92 23.78 5.08
CA GLU A 170 7.00 24.81 6.12
C GLU A 170 8.33 24.75 6.89
N GLN A 171 8.75 23.56 7.32
CA GLN A 171 10.05 23.38 7.98
C GLN A 171 11.20 23.77 7.06
N TYR A 172 11.09 23.42 5.78
CA TYR A 172 12.20 23.56 4.85
C TYR A 172 12.33 24.96 4.25
N PHE A 173 11.25 25.48 3.65
CA PHE A 173 11.27 26.76 2.93
C PHE A 173 10.97 27.95 3.83
N LEU A 174 10.07 27.80 4.81
CA LEU A 174 9.71 28.86 5.77
C LEU A 174 10.55 28.81 7.05
N LYS A 175 11.45 27.83 7.19
CA LYS A 175 12.28 27.61 8.38
C LYS A 175 11.44 27.49 9.67
N GLN A 176 10.25 26.91 9.55
CA GLN A 176 9.39 26.68 10.71
C GLN A 176 10.08 25.73 11.71
N MET A 177 10.30 26.22 12.92
CA MET A 177 10.97 25.47 14.00
C MET A 177 10.01 24.57 14.77
N GLU A 178 8.71 24.92 14.78
CA GLU A 178 7.69 24.14 15.45
C GLU A 178 7.48 22.79 14.77
N VAL A 179 7.55 21.71 15.57
CA VAL A 179 7.31 20.35 15.11
C VAL A 179 5.81 20.09 15.18
N GLU A 180 5.19 19.88 14.02
CA GLU A 180 3.78 19.55 13.93
C GLU A 180 3.54 18.08 14.26
N ASP A 181 2.50 17.81 15.05
CA ASP A 181 2.07 16.44 15.36
C ASP A 181 1.60 15.71 14.10
N TYR A 182 1.96 14.42 14.00
CA TYR A 182 1.57 13.56 12.90
C TYR A 182 1.28 12.13 13.39
N THR A 183 0.53 11.38 12.58
CA THR A 183 0.20 9.98 12.85
C THR A 183 0.83 9.07 11.81
N LEU A 184 1.52 8.02 12.25
CA LEU A 184 1.90 6.91 11.37
C LEU A 184 0.74 5.91 11.19
N PRO A 185 0.75 5.08 10.14
CA PRO A 185 -0.19 3.97 10.00
C PRO A 185 -0.21 3.07 11.25
N SER A 186 -1.41 2.63 11.66
CA SER A 186 -1.58 1.77 12.85
C SER A 186 -0.96 0.38 12.68
N PHE A 187 -0.86 -0.10 11.44
CA PHE A 187 -0.16 -1.33 11.11
C PHE A 187 1.33 -1.05 10.86
N SER A 188 2.20 -1.67 11.66
CA SER A 188 3.66 -1.67 11.50
C SER A 188 4.11 -3.03 10.93
N PRO A 189 4.52 -3.10 9.66
CA PRO A 189 4.93 -4.36 9.05
C PRO A 189 6.19 -4.96 9.71
N SER A 190 7.16 -4.12 10.09
CA SER A 190 8.37 -4.57 10.79
C SER A 190 8.05 -5.20 12.14
N SER A 191 7.16 -4.59 12.92
CA SER A 191 6.77 -5.12 14.24
C SER A 191 6.14 -6.50 14.14
N LEU A 192 5.29 -6.73 13.12
CA LEU A 192 4.69 -8.04 12.89
C LEU A 192 5.75 -9.12 12.61
N LEU A 193 6.79 -8.79 11.86
CA LEU A 193 7.86 -9.74 11.51
C LEU A 193 8.80 -10.03 12.66
N ASP A 194 8.93 -9.11 13.60
CA ASP A 194 9.78 -9.27 14.78
C ASP A 194 9.06 -10.11 15.88
N GLU A 195 7.73 -10.23 15.80
CA GLU A 195 6.91 -11.06 16.69
C GLU A 195 7.00 -12.56 16.33
N LYS A 196 7.48 -13.39 17.27
CA LYS A 196 7.47 -14.85 17.13
C LYS A 196 6.10 -15.42 17.54
N ILE A 197 5.20 -15.62 16.58
CA ILE A 197 3.84 -16.12 16.81
C ILE A 197 3.61 -17.45 16.07
N SER A 198 2.83 -18.37 16.65
CA SER A 198 2.41 -19.62 16.00
C SER A 198 1.23 -19.42 15.04
N LEU A 199 1.14 -20.28 14.00
CA LEU A 199 0.18 -20.14 12.90
C LEU A 199 -1.26 -20.55 13.29
N PHE A 200 -1.46 -21.78 13.79
CA PHE A 200 -2.72 -22.32 14.37
C PHE A 200 -2.51 -23.74 14.95
N GLU A 201 -3.57 -24.34 15.55
CA GLU A 201 -3.58 -25.73 16.05
C GLU A 201 -4.25 -26.73 15.06
N PRO A 202 -3.61 -27.87 14.72
CA PRO A 202 -4.16 -28.87 13.80
C PRO A 202 -5.39 -29.59 14.39
N GLY A 203 -6.14 -30.30 13.54
CA GLY A 203 -7.26 -31.14 13.95
C GLY A 203 -7.20 -32.49 13.24
N ASP A 204 -8.01 -33.44 13.70
CA ASP A 204 -8.00 -34.84 13.24
C ASP A 204 -9.32 -35.24 12.55
N GLY A 205 -9.20 -36.04 11.49
CA GLY A 205 -10.34 -36.70 10.81
C GLY A 205 -10.98 -35.94 9.65
N LEU A 206 -12.13 -36.44 9.19
CA LEU A 206 -12.92 -35.80 8.12
C LEU A 206 -13.51 -34.49 8.63
N GLU A 207 -13.14 -33.38 8.00
CA GLU A 207 -13.55 -32.07 8.44
C GLU A 207 -13.87 -31.07 7.32
N VAL A 208 -14.68 -30.08 7.69
CA VAL A 208 -14.98 -28.90 6.89
C VAL A 208 -14.38 -27.70 7.61
N LEU A 209 -13.40 -27.06 6.96
CA LEU A 209 -12.82 -25.80 7.42
C LEU A 209 -13.51 -24.63 6.73
N ILE A 210 -14.16 -23.77 7.50
CA ILE A 210 -14.67 -22.49 6.99
C ILE A 210 -13.67 -21.39 7.32
N PHE A 211 -13.06 -20.80 6.29
CA PHE A 211 -12.16 -19.66 6.48
C PHE A 211 -12.96 -18.37 6.55
N VAL A 212 -12.65 -17.50 7.52
CA VAL A 212 -13.30 -16.20 7.71
C VAL A 212 -12.22 -15.13 7.83
N GLY A 213 -12.27 -14.10 7.00
CA GLY A 213 -11.28 -13.02 7.03
C GLY A 213 -11.30 -12.13 5.81
N TYR A 214 -10.66 -10.96 5.93
CA TYR A 214 -10.51 -9.97 4.86
C TYR A 214 -9.90 -10.57 3.58
N PRO A 215 -10.26 -10.09 2.39
CA PRO A 215 -9.41 -10.29 1.21
C PRO A 215 -7.96 -9.86 1.52
N GLY A 216 -6.97 -10.64 1.08
CA GLY A 216 -5.55 -10.35 1.35
C GLY A 216 -5.01 -10.82 2.71
N CYS A 217 -5.83 -11.42 3.59
CA CYS A 217 -5.36 -11.88 4.91
C CYS A 217 -4.66 -13.25 4.92
N GLY A 218 -4.29 -13.82 3.76
CA GLY A 218 -3.56 -15.09 3.68
C GLY A 218 -4.40 -16.38 3.56
N LYS A 219 -5.74 -16.27 3.51
CA LYS A 219 -6.65 -17.44 3.37
C LYS A 219 -6.24 -18.40 2.25
N SER A 220 -6.13 -17.91 1.02
CA SER A 220 -5.83 -18.77 -0.13
C SER A 220 -4.42 -19.36 -0.07
N SER A 221 -3.46 -18.67 0.56
CA SER A 221 -2.12 -19.21 0.78
C SER A 221 -2.17 -20.38 1.76
N LEU A 222 -2.88 -20.24 2.89
CA LEU A 222 -3.07 -21.33 3.84
C LEU A 222 -3.89 -22.48 3.23
N ALA A 223 -4.92 -22.18 2.44
CA ALA A 223 -5.75 -23.19 1.79
C ALA A 223 -4.91 -24.06 0.84
N ARG A 224 -4.03 -23.45 0.03
CA ARG A 224 -3.09 -24.18 -0.82
C ARG A 224 -2.11 -25.03 -0.02
N LYS A 225 -1.54 -24.47 1.06
CA LYS A 225 -0.62 -25.21 1.94
C LYS A 225 -1.27 -26.46 2.52
N LEU A 226 -2.46 -26.33 3.11
CA LEU A 226 -3.22 -27.46 3.66
C LEU A 226 -3.66 -28.46 2.59
N ALA A 227 -4.04 -28.00 1.39
CA ALA A 227 -4.36 -28.89 0.28
C ALA A 227 -3.16 -29.74 -0.17
N THR A 228 -1.98 -29.13 -0.26
CA THR A 228 -0.74 -29.82 -0.66
C THR A 228 -0.23 -30.75 0.44
N GLU A 229 -0.20 -30.31 1.70
CA GLU A 229 0.40 -31.06 2.80
C GLU A 229 -0.52 -32.13 3.40
N HIS A 230 -1.84 -31.87 3.42
CA HIS A 230 -2.82 -32.70 4.13
C HIS A 230 -3.97 -33.17 3.23
N GLY A 231 -3.92 -32.92 1.91
CA GLY A 231 -4.87 -33.47 0.96
C GLY A 231 -6.27 -32.84 0.98
N TYR A 232 -6.42 -31.62 1.49
CA TYR A 232 -7.72 -30.93 1.51
C TYR A 232 -8.23 -30.56 0.11
N GLY A 233 -9.54 -30.74 -0.13
CA GLY A 233 -10.22 -30.17 -1.28
C GLY A 233 -10.53 -28.68 -1.07
N ILE A 234 -10.13 -27.81 -2.01
CA ILE A 234 -10.40 -26.36 -1.91
C ILE A 234 -11.69 -26.01 -2.66
N VAL A 235 -12.61 -25.35 -1.96
CA VAL A 235 -13.87 -24.83 -2.50
C VAL A 235 -13.87 -23.31 -2.38
N SER A 236 -13.72 -22.62 -3.51
CA SER A 236 -13.70 -21.15 -3.57
C SER A 236 -14.65 -20.61 -4.64
N ARG A 237 -15.32 -19.51 -4.32
CA ARG A 237 -16.19 -18.78 -5.25
C ARG A 237 -15.39 -18.05 -6.33
N ASP A 238 -14.12 -17.73 -6.08
CA ASP A 238 -13.28 -17.11 -7.09
C ASP A 238 -13.05 -18.08 -8.27
N THR A 239 -12.91 -19.38 -7.97
CA THR A 239 -12.81 -20.45 -8.98
C THR A 239 -14.17 -20.89 -9.53
N LEU A 240 -15.15 -21.11 -8.65
CA LEU A 240 -16.44 -21.74 -9.01
C LEU A 240 -17.54 -20.74 -9.39
N LYS A 241 -17.28 -19.44 -9.25
CA LYS A 241 -18.13 -18.28 -9.58
C LYS A 241 -19.40 -18.11 -8.73
N THR A 242 -20.14 -19.18 -8.43
CA THR A 242 -21.40 -19.11 -7.66
C THR A 242 -21.33 -19.91 -6.38
N TRP A 243 -22.09 -19.49 -5.36
CA TRP A 243 -22.13 -20.21 -4.09
C TRP A 243 -22.80 -21.58 -4.22
N GLN A 244 -23.73 -21.75 -5.15
CA GLN A 244 -24.39 -23.03 -5.43
C GLN A 244 -23.35 -24.05 -5.91
N LYS A 245 -22.51 -23.65 -6.87
CA LYS A 245 -21.41 -24.50 -7.37
C LYS A 245 -20.41 -24.82 -6.28
N CYS A 246 -20.12 -23.89 -5.37
CA CYS A 246 -19.29 -24.17 -4.20
C CYS A 246 -19.89 -25.29 -3.33
N VAL A 247 -21.19 -25.21 -3.00
CA VAL A 247 -21.86 -26.23 -2.20
C VAL A 247 -21.91 -27.58 -2.92
N GLU A 248 -22.16 -27.60 -4.23
CA GLU A 248 -22.14 -28.83 -5.03
C GLU A 248 -20.75 -29.47 -5.08
N ASN A 249 -19.70 -28.66 -5.29
CA ASN A 249 -18.33 -29.14 -5.35
C ASN A 249 -17.86 -29.65 -3.97
N ALA A 250 -18.22 -28.95 -2.90
CA ALA A 250 -18.01 -29.39 -1.52
C ALA A 250 -18.67 -30.76 -1.25
N LYS A 251 -19.91 -30.97 -1.72
CA LYS A 251 -20.58 -32.29 -1.63
C LYS A 251 -19.81 -33.39 -2.36
N ILE A 252 -19.20 -33.10 -3.50
CA ILE A 252 -18.43 -34.10 -4.27
C ILE A 252 -17.20 -34.56 -3.49
N PHE A 253 -16.47 -33.63 -2.85
CA PHE A 253 -15.32 -33.96 -2.01
C PHE A 253 -15.72 -34.77 -0.77
N LEU A 254 -16.76 -34.34 -0.04
CA LEU A 254 -17.20 -35.02 1.18
C LEU A 254 -17.72 -36.45 0.90
N LYS A 255 -18.36 -36.69 -0.25
CA LYS A 255 -18.75 -38.05 -0.69
C LYS A 255 -17.56 -38.98 -0.93
N ARG A 256 -16.35 -38.42 -1.12
CA ARG A 256 -15.11 -39.17 -1.30
C ARG A 256 -14.31 -39.26 0.00
N GLU A 257 -14.92 -38.93 1.14
CA GLU A 257 -14.27 -38.88 2.46
C GLU A 257 -13.06 -37.94 2.48
N GLN A 258 -13.09 -36.89 1.66
CA GLN A 258 -12.03 -35.89 1.59
C GLN A 258 -12.43 -34.64 2.38
N SER A 259 -11.60 -34.24 3.33
CA SER A 259 -11.76 -32.97 4.08
C SER A 259 -11.69 -31.78 3.13
N ILE A 260 -12.44 -30.72 3.44
CA ILE A 260 -12.56 -29.55 2.56
C ILE A 260 -12.26 -28.23 3.26
N ILE A 261 -11.79 -27.27 2.48
CA ILE A 261 -11.60 -25.88 2.87
C ILE A 261 -12.52 -25.00 2.04
N VAL A 262 -13.36 -24.22 2.72
CA VAL A 262 -14.18 -23.19 2.10
C VAL A 262 -13.40 -21.88 2.08
N ASP A 263 -12.55 -21.71 1.07
CA ASP A 263 -11.71 -20.52 0.85
C ASP A 263 -12.52 -19.38 0.22
N ASN A 264 -13.38 -18.78 1.03
CA ASN A 264 -14.13 -17.56 0.74
C ASN A 264 -13.94 -16.57 1.89
N THR A 265 -14.45 -15.34 1.74
CA THR A 265 -14.46 -14.39 2.86
C THR A 265 -15.40 -14.81 3.99
N ASN A 266 -16.47 -15.56 3.67
CA ASN A 266 -17.50 -16.06 4.58
C ASN A 266 -17.94 -15.02 5.64
N VAL A 267 -18.19 -13.81 5.14
CA VAL A 267 -18.29 -12.56 5.91
C VAL A 267 -19.48 -12.51 6.87
N ASP A 268 -20.60 -13.15 6.50
CA ASP A 268 -21.86 -13.13 7.23
C ASP A 268 -22.32 -14.54 7.64
N ARG A 269 -23.27 -14.60 8.57
CA ARG A 269 -23.82 -15.88 9.06
C ARG A 269 -24.51 -16.67 7.96
N GLU A 270 -25.18 -15.99 7.04
CA GLU A 270 -25.91 -16.63 5.95
C GLU A 270 -24.97 -17.44 5.03
N SER A 271 -23.83 -16.86 4.68
CA SER A 271 -22.80 -17.52 3.87
C SER A 271 -22.25 -18.75 4.58
N ARG A 272 -21.98 -18.65 5.90
CA ARG A 272 -21.47 -19.77 6.71
C ARG A 272 -22.49 -20.88 6.87
N LYS A 273 -23.77 -20.54 7.07
CA LYS A 273 -24.88 -21.50 7.28
C LYS A 273 -24.98 -22.56 6.19
N ARG A 274 -24.65 -22.19 4.94
CA ARG A 274 -24.68 -23.10 3.78
C ARG A 274 -23.74 -24.29 3.95
N TYR A 275 -22.54 -24.04 4.49
CA TYR A 275 -21.52 -25.06 4.71
C TYR A 275 -21.66 -25.74 6.08
N ILE A 276 -22.20 -25.04 7.09
CA ILE A 276 -22.60 -25.65 8.36
C ILE A 276 -23.61 -26.78 8.12
N ASN A 277 -24.67 -26.50 7.36
CA ASN A 277 -25.70 -27.50 7.05
C ASN A 277 -25.11 -28.68 6.26
N LEU A 278 -24.16 -28.39 5.37
CA LEU A 278 -23.48 -29.41 4.59
C LEU A 278 -22.63 -30.34 5.48
N ALA A 279 -21.78 -29.78 6.35
CA ALA A 279 -20.95 -30.56 7.26
C ALA A 279 -21.79 -31.49 8.15
N LYS A 280 -22.90 -30.99 8.70
CA LYS A 280 -23.85 -31.79 9.49
C LYS A 280 -24.43 -32.97 8.71
N SER A 281 -24.75 -32.79 7.43
CA SER A 281 -25.30 -33.87 6.59
C SER A 281 -24.31 -34.98 6.25
N PHE A 282 -23.01 -34.76 6.49
CA PHE A 282 -21.94 -35.73 6.28
C PHE A 282 -21.25 -36.15 7.59
N GLU A 283 -21.78 -35.73 8.75
CA GLU A 283 -21.19 -35.98 10.07
C GLU A 283 -19.71 -35.54 10.19
N ALA A 284 -19.28 -34.59 9.35
CA ALA A 284 -17.93 -34.08 9.34
C ALA A 284 -17.71 -33.06 10.48
N THR A 285 -16.53 -33.08 11.09
CA THR A 285 -16.13 -32.05 12.07
C THR A 285 -16.11 -30.68 11.40
N LEU A 286 -16.68 -29.66 12.05
CA LEU A 286 -16.80 -28.33 11.47
C LEU A 286 -16.04 -27.29 12.28
N ARG A 287 -14.89 -26.82 11.78
CA ARG A 287 -14.12 -25.74 12.43
C ARG A 287 -14.19 -24.44 11.63
N CYS A 288 -14.16 -23.33 12.37
CA CYS A 288 -14.01 -22.00 11.78
C CYS A 288 -12.56 -21.54 11.96
N PHE A 289 -11.89 -21.17 10.87
CA PHE A 289 -10.58 -20.51 10.93
C PHE A 289 -10.81 -19.01 10.75
N LEU A 290 -10.76 -18.27 11.84
CA LEU A 290 -10.91 -16.82 11.87
C LEU A 290 -9.53 -16.16 11.76
N PHE A 291 -9.25 -15.54 10.61
CA PHE A 291 -7.96 -14.91 10.34
C PHE A 291 -7.85 -13.60 11.12
N ASN A 292 -6.87 -13.56 12.03
CA ASN A 292 -6.51 -12.39 12.82
C ASN A 292 -5.71 -11.41 11.95
N CYS A 293 -6.44 -10.56 11.23
CA CYS A 293 -5.86 -9.58 10.31
C CYS A 293 -6.70 -8.30 10.33
N THR A 294 -6.04 -7.17 10.57
CA THR A 294 -6.71 -5.86 10.58
C THR A 294 -7.03 -5.39 9.16
N LEU A 295 -7.89 -4.38 9.04
CA LEU A 295 -8.19 -3.76 7.75
C LEU A 295 -6.92 -3.19 7.09
N GLU A 296 -6.06 -2.60 7.90
CA GLU A 296 -4.84 -1.91 7.52
C GLU A 296 -3.77 -2.90 7.08
N GLN A 297 -3.62 -4.02 7.80
CA GLN A 297 -2.78 -5.14 7.38
C GLN A 297 -3.29 -5.79 6.08
N ALA A 298 -4.61 -6.01 5.96
CA ALA A 298 -5.20 -6.55 4.73
C ALA A 298 -4.94 -5.62 3.53
N ALA A 299 -5.04 -4.30 3.73
CA ALA A 299 -4.73 -3.30 2.70
C ALA A 299 -3.24 -3.34 2.31
N HIS A 300 -2.34 -3.43 3.30
CA HIS A 300 -0.91 -3.60 3.09
C HIS A 300 -0.60 -4.85 2.25
N ASN A 301 -1.15 -6.00 2.64
CA ASN A 301 -0.97 -7.27 1.92
C ASN A 301 -1.50 -7.20 0.48
N CYS A 302 -2.63 -6.51 0.27
CA CYS A 302 -3.20 -6.31 -1.06
C CYS A 302 -2.33 -5.43 -1.96
N LYS A 303 -1.61 -4.45 -1.40
CA LYS A 303 -0.62 -3.68 -2.18
C LYS A 303 0.66 -4.47 -2.40
N TYR A 304 1.14 -5.14 -1.36
CA TYR A 304 2.34 -5.98 -1.40
C TYR A 304 2.29 -6.97 -2.56
N ARG A 305 1.21 -7.76 -2.66
CA ARG A 305 1.07 -8.76 -3.74
C ARG A 305 1.17 -8.15 -5.15
N VAL A 306 0.66 -6.93 -5.35
CA VAL A 306 0.70 -6.27 -6.68
C VAL A 306 2.10 -5.72 -6.97
N ILE A 307 2.85 -5.39 -5.92
CA ILE A 307 4.22 -4.89 -6.04
C ILE A 307 5.19 -6.04 -6.35
N VAL A 308 5.04 -7.19 -5.70
CA VAL A 308 5.97 -8.33 -5.85
C VAL A 308 5.58 -9.29 -6.96
N ASP A 309 4.29 -9.56 -7.18
CA ASP A 309 3.83 -10.46 -8.24
C ASP A 309 3.47 -9.66 -9.50
N THR A 310 4.34 -9.74 -10.51
CA THR A 310 4.14 -9.04 -11.80
C THR A 310 3.19 -9.76 -12.76
N ASP A 311 2.81 -11.00 -12.46
CA ASP A 311 1.72 -11.69 -13.17
C ASP A 311 0.44 -10.85 -13.01
N GLU A 312 -0.13 -10.37 -14.12
CA GLU A 312 -1.36 -9.54 -14.19
C GLU A 312 -2.59 -10.10 -13.44
N LYS A 313 -2.48 -11.32 -12.89
CA LYS A 313 -3.51 -12.01 -12.09
C LYS A 313 -3.94 -11.23 -10.86
N HIS A 314 -3.07 -10.38 -10.30
CA HIS A 314 -3.39 -9.61 -9.09
C HIS A 314 -3.83 -8.17 -9.42
N ILE A 315 -5.11 -8.00 -9.71
CA ILE A 315 -5.76 -6.67 -9.68
C ILE A 315 -5.74 -6.15 -8.23
N GLU A 316 -5.39 -4.87 -8.02
CA GLU A 316 -5.42 -4.25 -6.69
C GLU A 316 -6.82 -4.37 -6.06
N ILE A 317 -6.91 -5.02 -4.89
CA ILE A 317 -8.14 -4.99 -4.10
C ILE A 317 -8.19 -3.63 -3.39
N GLY A 318 -8.98 -2.72 -3.94
CA GLY A 318 -9.12 -1.39 -3.38
C GLY A 318 -9.76 -1.38 -1.99
N ARG A 319 -9.45 -0.32 -1.22
CA ARG A 319 -9.97 -0.08 0.14
C ARG A 319 -11.50 -0.12 0.24
N MET A 320 -12.22 0.20 -0.84
CA MET A 320 -13.68 0.08 -0.91
C MET A 320 -14.18 -1.35 -0.68
N VAL A 321 -13.50 -2.36 -1.26
CA VAL A 321 -13.87 -3.78 -1.09
C VAL A 321 -13.61 -4.22 0.35
N LEU A 322 -12.48 -3.82 0.92
CA LEU A 322 -12.11 -4.14 2.30
C LEU A 322 -13.08 -3.48 3.31
N ASN A 323 -13.47 -2.21 3.07
CA ASN A 323 -14.49 -1.53 3.86
C ASN A 323 -15.87 -2.19 3.71
N GLY A 324 -16.20 -2.66 2.49
CA GLY A 324 -17.41 -3.43 2.23
C GLY A 324 -17.46 -4.74 3.02
N TYR A 325 -16.32 -5.44 3.16
CA TYR A 325 -16.20 -6.58 4.07
C TYR A 325 -16.41 -6.15 5.52
N LYS A 326 -15.68 -5.13 6.01
CA LYS A 326 -15.76 -4.65 7.40
C LYS A 326 -17.19 -4.32 7.81
N LYS A 327 -17.96 -3.68 6.92
CA LYS A 327 -19.36 -3.31 7.17
C LYS A 327 -20.31 -4.51 7.28
N LYS A 328 -20.04 -5.59 6.53
CA LYS A 328 -20.86 -6.80 6.49
C LYS A 328 -20.42 -7.86 7.49
N PHE A 329 -19.25 -7.70 8.10
CA PHE A 329 -18.63 -8.71 8.92
C PHE A 329 -19.47 -9.02 10.16
N GLU A 330 -19.86 -10.28 10.29
CA GLU A 330 -20.45 -10.83 11.49
C GLU A 330 -19.49 -11.83 12.10
N GLU A 331 -19.01 -11.56 13.32
CA GLU A 331 -18.09 -12.44 14.03
C GLU A 331 -18.68 -13.86 14.20
N PRO A 332 -17.95 -14.91 13.79
CA PRO A 332 -18.38 -16.30 13.95
C PRO A 332 -18.64 -16.67 15.41
N LYS A 333 -19.67 -17.47 15.68
CA LYS A 333 -20.00 -17.96 17.02
C LYS A 333 -20.16 -19.47 17.06
N LEU A 334 -19.78 -20.10 18.17
CA LEU A 334 -20.00 -21.54 18.39
C LEU A 334 -21.48 -21.94 18.23
N SER A 335 -22.40 -21.05 18.59
CA SER A 335 -23.85 -21.25 18.42
C SER A 335 -24.33 -21.39 16.97
N GLU A 336 -23.48 -21.05 15.98
CA GLU A 336 -23.77 -21.35 14.57
C GLU A 336 -23.64 -22.85 14.25
N GLY A 337 -22.91 -23.61 15.08
CA GLY A 337 -22.69 -25.05 14.92
C GLY A 337 -21.23 -25.45 14.69
N PHE A 338 -20.28 -24.53 14.90
CA PHE A 338 -18.85 -24.85 14.86
C PHE A 338 -18.43 -25.66 16.09
N SER A 339 -17.61 -26.69 15.89
CA SER A 339 -16.96 -27.43 16.98
C SER A 339 -15.88 -26.59 17.68
N SER A 340 -15.16 -25.77 16.91
CA SER A 340 -14.21 -24.79 17.43
C SER A 340 -14.04 -23.60 16.49
N ILE A 341 -13.58 -22.48 17.06
CA ILE A 341 -13.17 -21.28 16.32
C ILE A 341 -11.69 -21.07 16.59
N VAL A 342 -10.87 -21.34 15.59
CA VAL A 342 -9.42 -21.24 15.65
C VAL A 342 -9.01 -19.87 15.10
N LYS A 343 -8.29 -19.09 15.90
CA LYS A 343 -7.68 -17.84 15.41
C LYS A 343 -6.42 -18.18 14.62
N VAL A 344 -6.36 -17.71 13.38
CA VAL A 344 -5.22 -17.91 12.48
C VAL A 344 -4.43 -16.61 12.39
N ASN A 345 -3.20 -16.60 12.87
CA ASN A 345 -2.33 -15.44 12.75
C ASN A 345 -1.76 -15.35 11.34
N PHE A 346 -1.42 -14.13 10.90
CA PHE A 346 -0.75 -13.94 9.62
C PHE A 346 0.77 -14.01 9.82
N ILE A 347 1.39 -15.05 9.27
CA ILE A 347 2.85 -15.18 9.17
C ILE A 347 3.20 -15.10 7.68
N PRO A 348 3.86 -14.04 7.22
CA PRO A 348 4.32 -13.98 5.84
C PRO A 348 5.47 -14.96 5.60
N GLU A 349 5.44 -15.60 4.44
CA GLU A 349 6.55 -16.39 3.89
C GLU A 349 7.04 -15.64 2.64
N PHE A 350 8.36 -15.53 2.46
CA PHE A 350 8.98 -14.76 1.37
C PHE A 350 9.86 -15.66 0.51
N ASP A 351 9.81 -15.48 -0.81
CA ASP A 351 10.66 -16.27 -1.73
C ASP A 351 12.12 -15.82 -1.70
N CYS A 352 12.36 -14.56 -1.34
CA CYS A 352 13.71 -13.97 -1.26
C CYS A 352 13.77 -12.81 -0.26
N HIS A 353 15.00 -12.41 0.10
CA HIS A 353 15.21 -11.30 1.03
C HIS A 353 14.65 -9.96 0.53
N GLU A 354 14.66 -9.70 -0.79
CA GLU A 354 14.11 -8.47 -1.36
C GLU A 354 12.60 -8.34 -1.10
N GLN A 355 11.86 -9.44 -1.20
CA GLN A 355 10.43 -9.50 -0.88
C GLN A 355 10.17 -9.17 0.60
N GLU A 356 10.98 -9.70 1.52
CA GLU A 356 10.89 -9.34 2.95
C GLU A 356 11.12 -7.85 3.16
N VAL A 357 12.17 -7.29 2.52
CA VAL A 357 12.49 -5.86 2.60
C VAL A 357 11.33 -5.00 2.09
N ILE A 358 10.71 -5.38 0.96
CA ILE A 358 9.53 -4.69 0.43
C ILE A 358 8.35 -4.78 1.42
N TYR A 359 8.12 -5.95 2.02
CA TYR A 359 7.02 -6.13 2.97
C TYR A 359 7.19 -5.28 4.24
N ARG A 360 8.44 -5.07 4.69
CA ARG A 360 8.77 -4.22 5.85
C ARG A 360 8.47 -2.73 5.65
N MET A 361 8.34 -2.28 4.40
CA MET A 361 8.03 -0.88 4.07
C MET A 361 6.56 -0.55 4.36
N TYR A 362 6.25 0.71 4.68
CA TYR A 362 4.88 1.20 4.66
C TYR A 362 4.38 1.31 3.22
N LEU A 363 3.50 0.39 2.80
CA LEU A 363 2.91 0.41 1.45
C LEU A 363 1.58 1.19 1.42
N CYS A 364 0.94 1.34 2.58
CA CYS A 364 -0.30 2.10 2.79
C CYS A 364 -0.01 3.36 3.62
N ASP A 365 -0.68 4.45 3.27
CA ASP A 365 -0.51 5.80 3.82
C ASP A 365 -1.69 6.30 4.65
N SER A 366 -2.67 5.42 4.89
CA SER A 366 -3.97 5.75 5.50
C SER A 366 -4.55 4.60 6.30
#